data_AF-A0A350YGQ9-F1
#
_entry.id   AF-A0A350YGQ9-F1
#
_cell.length_a   1.000
_cell.length_b   1.000
_cell.length_c   1.000
_cell.angle_alpha   90.00
_cell.angle_beta   90.00
_cell.angle_gamma   90.00
#
_symmetry.space_group_name_H-M   'P 1'
#
loop_
_entity.id
_entity.type
_entity.pdbx_description
1 polymer ?
#
loop_
_entity_poly.entity_id
_entity_poly.type
_entity_poly.pdbx_seq_one_letter_code
_entity_poly.pdbx_strand_id
1 'polypeptide(L)'
;MSSTNVGKGLPKFFLAELEEIIAANISKSLRQDFATVKMAATEVALQVETNTETIKKWYNGANIPSAANLIVLARISPSVRLMVLSLIDDRKLF
;
A
#
# COMPACT_ATOMS: atom_id res chain seq x y z
N MET A 1 -21.78 -33.14 16.99
CA MET A 1 -21.64 -31.70 17.28
C MET A 1 -20.34 -31.21 16.66
N SER A 2 -20.39 -30.72 15.41
CA SER A 2 -19.21 -30.17 14.74
C SER A 2 -19.11 -28.69 15.07
N SER A 3 -18.17 -28.34 15.93
CA SER A 3 -17.77 -26.94 16.11
C SER A 3 -16.79 -26.58 15.00
N THR A 4 -17.31 -25.98 13.93
CA THR A 4 -16.50 -25.34 12.90
C THR A 4 -15.74 -24.20 13.57
N ASN A 5 -14.43 -24.38 13.73
CA ASN A 5 -13.55 -23.39 14.34
C ASN A 5 -13.36 -22.23 13.33
N VAL A 6 -14.31 -21.29 13.35
CA VAL A 6 -14.24 -20.04 12.59
C VAL A 6 -13.30 -19.11 13.36
N GLY A 7 -12.13 -18.79 12.80
CA GLY A 7 -11.33 -17.65 13.27
C GLY A 7 -9.89 -17.93 13.72
N LYS A 8 -9.11 -18.78 13.03
CA LYS A 8 -7.66 -18.61 13.06
C LYS A 8 -7.28 -17.54 12.05
N GLY A 9 -6.98 -16.33 12.54
CA GLY A 9 -6.40 -15.26 11.73
C GLY A 9 -5.14 -15.74 11.00
N LEU A 10 -4.78 -15.05 9.91
CA LEU A 10 -3.60 -15.39 9.10
C LEU A 10 -2.35 -15.50 9.99
N PRO A 11 -1.45 -16.46 9.72
CA PRO A 11 -0.21 -16.59 10.47
C PRO A 11 0.55 -15.26 10.50
N LYS A 12 1.02 -14.83 11.68
CA LYS A 12 1.71 -13.54 11.84
C LYS A 12 2.91 -13.35 10.91
N PHE A 13 3.62 -14.42 10.58
CA PHE A 13 4.73 -14.41 9.63
C PHE A 13 4.25 -14.08 8.20
N PHE A 14 3.14 -14.67 7.78
CA PHE A 14 2.52 -14.40 6.48
C PHE A 14 2.05 -12.96 6.36
N LEU A 15 1.50 -12.39 7.44
CA LEU A 15 1.09 -10.98 7.47
C LEU A 15 2.28 -10.03 7.31
N ALA A 16 3.42 -10.31 7.96
CA ALA A 16 4.61 -9.49 7.83
C ALA A 16 5.20 -9.52 6.41
N GLU A 17 5.29 -10.70 5.80
CA GLU A 17 5.75 -10.86 4.41
C GLU A 17 4.82 -10.14 3.43
N LEU A 18 3.49 -10.24 3.65
CA LEU A 18 2.51 -9.52 2.85
C LEU A 18 2.65 -8.00 3.00
N GLU A 19 2.85 -7.49 4.21
CA GLU A 19 3.08 -6.06 4.45
C GLU A 19 4.34 -5.56 3.74
N GLU A 20 5.43 -6.33 3.73
CA GLU A 20 6.66 -6.00 2.99
C GLU A 20 6.42 -5.95 1.47
N ILE A 21 5.71 -6.95 0.92
CA ILE A 21 5.33 -6.98 -0.51
C ILE A 21 4.49 -5.77 -0.88
N ILE A 22 3.49 -5.42 -0.05
CA ILE A 22 2.62 -4.27 -0.29
C ILE A 22 3.44 -2.96 -0.21
N ALA A 23 4.29 -2.80 0.80
CA ALA A 23 5.11 -1.61 0.96
C ALA A 23 6.07 -1.40 -0.22
N ALA A 24 6.71 -2.48 -0.70
CA ALA A 24 7.58 -2.43 -1.87
C ALA A 24 6.82 -2.05 -3.15
N ASN A 25 5.62 -2.61 -3.36
CA ASN A 25 4.78 -2.31 -4.51
C ASN A 25 4.23 -0.87 -4.50
N ILE A 26 3.84 -0.36 -3.33
CA ILE A 26 3.44 1.05 -3.18
C ILE A 26 4.62 1.97 -3.47
N SER A 27 5.78 1.69 -2.88
CA SER A 27 7.02 2.44 -3.11
C SER A 27 7.36 2.52 -4.61
N LYS A 28 7.30 1.40 -5.33
CA LYS A 28 7.53 1.34 -6.78
C LYS A 28 6.50 2.18 -7.55
N SER A 29 5.21 2.04 -7.22
CA SER A 29 4.12 2.72 -7.91
C SER A 29 4.17 4.24 -7.73
N LEU A 30 4.48 4.72 -6.52
CA LEU A 30 4.65 6.14 -6.24
C LEU A 30 5.83 6.72 -7.02
N ARG A 31 6.98 6.02 -7.05
CA ARG A 31 8.12 6.47 -7.86
C ARG A 31 7.79 6.52 -9.35
N GLN A 32 7.02 5.55 -9.86
CA GLN A 32 6.63 5.51 -11.26
C GLN A 32 5.80 6.75 -11.65
N ASP A 33 4.82 7.14 -10.83
CA ASP A 33 3.90 8.22 -11.18
C ASP A 33 4.43 9.62 -10.86
N PHE A 34 5.34 9.75 -9.90
CA PHE A 34 5.79 11.05 -9.39
C PHE A 34 7.30 11.31 -9.52
N ALA A 35 8.09 10.44 -10.18
CA ALA A 35 9.54 10.61 -10.30
C ALA A 35 9.99 11.97 -10.90
N THR A 36 9.18 12.55 -11.79
CA THR A 36 9.47 13.83 -12.45
C THR A 36 8.96 15.05 -11.69
N VAL A 37 8.20 14.85 -10.60
CA VAL A 37 7.60 15.92 -9.81
C VAL A 37 8.63 16.47 -8.83
N LYS A 38 9.02 17.73 -9.02
CA LYS A 38 9.82 18.46 -8.05
C LYS A 38 9.05 18.53 -6.73
N MET A 39 9.64 18.06 -5.64
CA MET A 39 8.97 17.94 -4.32
C MET A 39 7.78 16.96 -4.31
N ALA A 40 7.86 15.85 -5.05
CA ALA A 40 6.84 14.79 -5.11
C ALA A 40 6.22 14.42 -3.74
N ALA A 41 7.03 14.28 -2.69
CA ALA A 41 6.53 13.91 -1.37
C ALA A 41 5.64 14.99 -0.74
N THR A 42 5.90 16.27 -1.01
CA THR A 42 5.09 17.40 -0.53
C THR A 42 3.78 17.49 -1.30
N GLU A 43 3.83 17.30 -2.62
CA GLU A 43 2.63 17.31 -3.47
C GLU A 43 1.67 16.19 -3.08
N VAL A 44 2.18 14.97 -2.94
CA VAL A 44 1.37 13.82 -2.50
C VAL A 44 0.86 14.02 -1.07
N ALA A 45 1.67 14.60 -0.17
CA ALA A 45 1.24 14.90 1.19
C ALA A 45 0.02 15.84 1.22
N LEU A 46 -0.01 16.83 0.33
CA LEU A 46 -1.11 17.78 0.20
C LEU A 46 -2.39 17.12 -0.32
N GLN A 47 -2.26 16.24 -1.33
CA GLN A 47 -3.41 15.53 -1.91
C GLN A 47 -3.97 14.42 -1.01
N VAL A 48 -3.13 13.80 -0.19
CA VAL A 48 -3.51 12.73 0.75
C VAL A 48 -3.89 13.30 2.14
N GLU A 49 -3.75 14.61 2.34
CA GLU A 49 -3.98 15.27 3.63
C GLU A 49 -3.18 14.62 4.77
N THR A 50 -1.90 14.31 4.50
CA THR A 50 -0.99 13.70 5.47
C THR A 50 0.34 14.45 5.52
N ASN A 51 1.23 14.07 6.44
CA ASN A 51 2.52 14.74 6.57
C ASN A 51 3.56 14.18 5.58
N THR A 52 4.50 15.03 5.19
CA THR A 52 5.55 14.69 4.20
C THR A 52 6.46 13.55 4.68
N GLU A 53 6.69 13.40 6.00
CA GLU A 53 7.50 12.30 6.53
C GLU A 53 6.84 10.94 6.30
N THR A 54 5.52 10.86 6.48
CA THR A 54 4.72 9.67 6.22
C THR A 54 4.79 9.29 4.75
N ILE A 55 4.66 10.27 3.86
CA ILE A 55 4.85 10.05 2.43
C ILE A 55 6.25 9.53 2.12
N LYS A 56 7.31 10.12 2.71
CA LYS A 56 8.69 9.64 2.54
C LYS A 56 8.85 8.18 3.00
N LYS A 57 8.20 7.77 4.09
CA LYS A 57 8.21 6.37 4.54
C LYS A 57 7.58 5.44 3.50
N TRP A 58 6.47 5.83 2.87
CA TRP A 58 5.85 5.06 1.78
C TRP A 58 6.73 5.01 0.53
N TYR A 59 7.35 6.15 0.15
CA TYR A 59 8.33 6.15 -0.95
C TYR A 59 9.49 5.21 -0.67
N ASN A 60 9.91 5.07 0.58
CA ASN A 60 11.00 4.18 0.97
C ASN A 60 10.57 2.73 1.22
N GLY A 61 9.27 2.42 1.17
CA GLY A 61 8.74 1.10 1.51
C GLY A 61 8.91 0.74 2.99
N ALA A 62 9.03 1.73 3.88
CA ALA A 62 9.26 1.50 5.31
C ALA A 62 7.99 1.10 6.07
N ASN A 63 6.81 1.47 5.55
CA ASN A 63 5.51 1.05 6.05
C ASN A 63 4.46 1.15 4.95
N ILE A 64 3.30 0.58 5.20
CA ILE A 64 2.12 0.68 4.34
C ILE A 64 1.24 1.89 4.75
N PRO A 65 0.53 2.52 3.80
CA PRO A 65 -0.56 3.44 4.09
C PRO A 65 -1.69 2.72 4.83
N SER A 66 -2.47 3.48 5.61
CA SER A 66 -3.77 3.00 6.09
C SER A 66 -4.71 2.74 4.90
N ALA A 67 -5.77 1.96 5.09
CA ALA A 67 -6.75 1.70 4.03
C ALA A 67 -7.35 2.99 3.44
N ALA A 68 -7.66 3.99 4.28
CA ALA A 68 -8.15 5.29 3.84
C ALA A 68 -7.12 6.01 2.95
N ASN A 69 -5.86 6.06 3.39
CA ASN A 69 -4.78 6.71 2.62
C ASN A 69 -4.49 5.94 1.32
N LEU A 70 -4.60 4.62 1.31
CA LEU A 70 -4.43 3.80 0.11
C LEU A 70 -5.51 4.10 -0.93
N ILE A 71 -6.77 4.29 -0.51
CA ILE A 71 -7.86 4.69 -1.41
C ILE A 71 -7.58 6.06 -2.03
N VAL A 72 -7.13 7.03 -1.23
CA VAL A 72 -6.78 8.37 -1.74
C VAL A 72 -5.59 8.28 -2.70
N LEU A 73 -4.55 7.51 -2.36
CA LEU A 73 -3.43 7.25 -3.27
C LEU A 73 -3.88 6.61 -4.58
N ALA A 74 -4.73 5.59 -4.56
CA ALA A 74 -5.26 4.96 -5.77
C ALA A 74 -6.12 5.92 -6.61
N ARG A 75 -6.71 6.95 -6.00
CA ARG A 75 -7.42 8.01 -6.73
C ARG A 75 -6.46 8.89 -7.54
N ILE A 76 -5.31 9.24 -6.97
CA ILE A 76 -4.35 10.20 -7.55
C ILE A 76 -3.20 9.54 -8.33
N SER A 77 -2.96 8.25 -8.13
CA SER A 77 -1.88 7.48 -8.76
C SER A 77 -2.46 6.28 -9.54
N PRO A 78 -2.43 6.31 -10.89
CA PRO A 78 -2.83 5.18 -11.71
C PRO A 78 -2.04 3.90 -11.41
N SER A 79 -0.73 4.01 -11.15
CA SER A 79 0.10 2.85 -10.83
C SER A 79 -0.29 2.21 -9.50
N VAL A 80 -0.56 3.01 -8.46
CA VAL A 80 -1.06 2.49 -7.18
C VAL A 80 -2.42 1.81 -7.36
N ARG A 81 -3.32 2.38 -8.17
CA ARG A 81 -4.62 1.76 -8.47
C ARG A 81 -4.49 0.38 -9.11
N LEU A 82 -3.69 0.28 -10.18
CA LEU A 82 -3.47 -0.99 -10.88
C LEU A 82 -2.79 -2.02 -9.98
N MET A 83 -1.87 -1.57 -9.13
CA MET A 83 -1.20 -2.43 -8.16
C MET A 83 -2.19 -3.01 -7.14
N VAL A 84 -3.09 -2.19 -6.57
CA VAL A 84 -4.13 -2.67 -5.65
C VAL A 84 -5.03 -3.70 -6.33
N LEU A 85 -5.50 -3.44 -7.55
CA LEU A 85 -6.31 -4.39 -8.30
C LEU A 85 -5.56 -5.70 -8.56
N SER A 86 -4.27 -5.62 -8.93
CA SER A 86 -3.43 -6.80 -9.16
C SER A 86 -3.25 -7.65 -7.90
N LEU A 87 -3.12 -7.03 -6.71
CA LEU A 87 -3.02 -7.76 -5.45
C LEU A 87 -4.35 -8.44 -5.06
N ILE A 88 -5.48 -7.82 -5.40
CA ILE A 88 -6.81 -8.42 -5.18
C ILE A 88 -6.99 -9.66 -6.07
N ASP A 89 -6.51 -9.60 -7.31
CA ASP A 89 -6.64 -10.69 -8.28
C ASP A 89 -5.58 -11.79 -8.11
N ASP A 90 -4.55 -11.57 -7.29
CA ASP A 90 -3.49 -12.54 -7.07
C ASP A 90 -3.96 -13.71 -6.18
N ARG A 91 -4.35 -14.80 -6.84
CA ARG A 91 -4.72 -16.08 -6.21
C ARG A 91 -3.60 -16.75 -5.40
N LYS A 92 -2.39 -16.19 -5.35
CA LYS A 92 -1.32 -16.65 -4.45
C LYS A 92 -1.35 -15.94 -3.10
N LEU A 93 -2.06 -14.83 -2.98
CA LEU A 93 -2.19 -14.04 -1.74
C LEU A 93 -3.37 -14.47 -0.86
N PHE A 94 -4.32 -15.25 -1.41
CA PHE A 94 -5.53 -15.75 -0.74
C PHE A 94 -5.83 -17.19 -1.16
#